data_AF-A0A380FMK4-F1
#
_entry.id   AF-A0A380FMK4-F1
#
_cell.length_a   1.000
_cell.length_b   1.000
_cell.length_c   1.000
_cell.angle_alpha   90.00
_cell.angle_beta   90.00
_cell.angle_gamma   90.00
#
_symmetry.space_group_name_H-M   'P 1'
#
loop_
_entity.id
_entity.type
_entity.pdbx_description
1 polymer ?
#
loop_
_entity_poly.entity_id
_entity_poly.type
_entity_poly.pdbx_seq_one_letter_code
_entity_poly.pdbx_strand_id
1 'polypeptide(L)'
;MSGCNSGIFSASRMTLNLAQKGMLPKFFTKVMKNGVPFWTVTAIAIGILIGALLNVILPLFIKGADSIFVYVYSASILPGMVPWFMILISHLRFRKHHPEELKGHPFKMPGGAITNYVTMAFFIMVLIGMLFNKETVVSVVIGIIFLLLMTAFYFIKGYHKLSKNEQL
;
A
#
# COMPACT_ATOMS: atom_id res chain seq x y z
N MET A 1 19.14 -7.41 2.67
CA MET A 1 18.45 -7.67 3.95
C MET A 1 17.99 -6.41 4.71
N SER A 2 18.68 -5.25 4.61
CA SER A 2 18.24 -4.02 5.29
C SER A 2 16.85 -3.52 4.86
N GLY A 3 16.53 -3.55 3.56
CA GLY A 3 15.22 -3.13 3.05
C GLY A 3 14.03 -3.91 3.63
N CYS A 4 14.18 -5.23 3.82
CA CYS A 4 13.14 -6.06 4.42
C CYS A 4 12.86 -5.66 5.88
N ASN A 5 13.92 -5.42 6.67
CA ASN A 5 13.77 -4.99 8.07
C ASN A 5 13.08 -3.61 8.16
N SER A 6 13.51 -2.66 7.34
CA SER A 6 12.91 -1.32 7.27
C SER A 6 11.45 -1.36 6.82
N GLY A 7 11.11 -2.25 5.88
CA GLY A 7 9.73 -2.45 5.42
C GLY A 7 8.83 -2.97 6.53
N ILE A 8 9.26 -4.00 7.26
CA ILE A 8 8.50 -4.57 8.40
C ILE A 8 8.34 -3.52 9.51
N PHE A 9 9.39 -2.76 9.81
CA PHE A 9 9.34 -1.70 10.82
C PHE A 9 8.37 -0.57 10.44
N SER A 10 8.45 -0.08 9.20
CA SER A 10 7.59 0.99 8.69
C SER A 10 6.12 0.56 8.66
N ALA A 11 5.83 -0.63 8.13
CA ALA A 11 4.47 -1.19 8.13
C ALA A 11 3.91 -1.32 9.55
N SER A 12 4.72 -1.84 10.49
CA SER A 12 4.31 -2.00 11.88
C SER A 12 3.93 -0.67 12.54
N ARG A 13 4.74 0.37 12.33
CA ARG A 13 4.46 1.72 12.85
C ARG A 13 3.25 2.37 12.17
N MET A 14 3.03 2.13 10.88
CA MET A 14 1.84 2.63 10.18
C MET A 14 0.57 2.00 10.75
N THR A 15 0.56 0.67 10.95
CA THR A 15 -0.56 -0.04 11.59
C THR A 15 -0.81 0.45 13.01
N LEU A 16 0.25 0.72 13.78
CA LEU A 16 0.12 1.28 15.13
C LEU A 16 -0.55 2.66 15.12
N ASN A 17 -0.12 3.56 14.22
CA ASN A 17 -0.73 4.88 14.07
C ASN A 17 -2.22 4.77 13.70
N LEU A 18 -2.58 3.84 12.80
CA LEU A 18 -3.97 3.59 12.44
C LEU A 18 -4.79 3.05 13.63
N ALA A 19 -4.21 2.17 14.46
CA ALA A 19 -4.85 1.65 15.67
C ALA A 19 -5.04 2.74 16.75
N GLN A 20 -4.06 3.63 16.90
CA GLN A 20 -4.15 4.79 17.80
C GLN A 20 -5.24 5.78 17.38
N LYS A 21 -5.39 5.99 16.07
CA LYS A 21 -6.48 6.80 15.47
C LYS A 21 -7.86 6.11 15.50
N GLY A 22 -7.99 4.95 16.15
CA GLY A 22 -9.24 4.20 16.23
C GLY A 22 -9.68 3.55 14.90
N MET A 23 -8.82 3.57 13.87
CA MET A 23 -9.11 2.95 12.57
C MET A 23 -8.91 1.43 12.56
N LEU A 24 -8.12 0.91 13.52
CA LEU A 24 -7.96 -0.52 13.75
C LEU A 24 -8.40 -0.94 15.16
N PRO A 25 -8.70 -2.24 15.39
CA PRO A 25 -9.01 -2.76 16.72
C PRO A 25 -7.92 -2.38 17.73
N LYS A 26 -8.32 -1.99 18.96
CA LYS A 26 -7.43 -1.56 20.05
C LYS A 26 -6.35 -2.58 20.43
N PHE A 27 -6.48 -3.82 19.96
CA PHE A 27 -5.50 -4.86 20.13
C PHE A 27 -4.17 -4.58 19.40
N PHE A 28 -4.24 -3.91 18.24
CA PHE A 28 -3.05 -3.51 17.47
C PHE A 28 -2.28 -2.34 18.09
N THR A 29 -2.83 -1.69 19.12
CA THR A 29 -2.16 -0.61 19.86
C THR A 29 -1.17 -1.14 20.90
N LYS A 30 -1.15 -2.46 21.16
CA LYS A 30 -0.26 -3.07 22.15
C LYS A 30 1.18 -3.15 21.62
N VAL A 31 2.07 -2.42 22.27
CA VAL A 31 3.51 -2.37 21.97
C VAL A 31 4.33 -3.12 23.03
N MET A 32 5.43 -3.75 22.60
CA MET A 32 6.42 -4.34 23.51
C MET A 32 7.31 -3.28 24.17
N LYS A 33 8.09 -3.66 25.18
CA LYS A 33 9.10 -2.81 25.84
C LYS A 33 10.07 -2.15 24.85
N ASN A 34 10.33 -2.79 23.70
CA ASN A 34 11.20 -2.25 22.65
C ASN A 34 10.49 -1.28 21.68
N GLY A 35 9.26 -0.87 21.97
CA GLY A 35 8.47 0.05 21.14
C GLY A 35 7.89 -0.55 19.84
N VAL A 36 8.01 -1.87 19.67
CA VAL A 36 7.54 -2.59 18.48
C VAL A 36 6.14 -3.19 18.72
N PRO A 37 5.15 -2.99 17.83
CA PRO A 37 3.83 -3.61 17.94
C PRO A 37 3.93 -5.13 17.75
N PHE A 38 3.66 -5.89 18.81
CA PHE A 38 3.83 -7.35 18.80
C PHE A 38 2.92 -8.00 17.74
N TRP A 39 1.63 -7.70 17.80
CA TRP A 39 0.63 -8.32 16.93
C TRP A 39 0.86 -8.03 15.45
N THR A 40 1.31 -6.83 15.12
CA THR A 40 1.60 -6.49 13.72
C THR A 40 2.82 -7.24 13.20
N VAL A 41 3.91 -7.28 13.97
CA VAL A 41 5.12 -8.00 13.56
C VAL A 41 4.87 -9.51 13.48
N THR A 42 4.16 -10.08 14.44
CA THR A 42 3.78 -11.49 14.42
C THR A 42 2.89 -11.81 13.21
N ALA A 43 1.92 -10.95 12.87
CA ALA A 43 1.09 -11.14 11.68
C ALA A 43 1.91 -11.12 10.39
N ILE A 44 2.87 -10.18 10.26
CA ILE A 44 3.77 -10.13 9.11
C ILE A 44 4.67 -11.37 9.04
N ALA A 45 5.25 -11.79 10.18
CA ALA A 45 6.09 -12.98 10.26
C ALA A 45 5.33 -14.26 9.89
N ILE A 46 4.10 -14.42 10.38
CA ILE A 46 3.21 -15.52 10.00
C ILE A 46 2.90 -15.48 8.51
N GLY A 47 2.59 -14.30 7.94
CA GLY A 47 2.33 -14.16 6.51
C GLY A 47 3.53 -14.59 5.65
N ILE A 48 4.74 -14.19 6.04
CA ILE A 48 5.99 -14.60 5.38
C ILE A 48 6.19 -16.12 5.52
N LEU A 49 5.97 -16.68 6.70
CA LEU A 49 6.13 -18.10 6.97
C LEU A 49 5.12 -18.94 6.18
N ILE A 50 3.86 -18.52 6.09
CA ILE A 50 2.84 -19.14 5.25
C ILE A 50 3.25 -19.06 3.79
N GLY A 51 3.71 -17.90 3.31
CA GLY A 51 4.18 -17.74 1.93
C GLY A 51 5.37 -18.65 1.59
N ALA A 52 6.33 -18.76 2.52
CA ALA A 52 7.48 -19.65 2.38
C ALA A 52 7.08 -21.14 2.40
N LEU A 53 6.16 -21.53 3.28
CA LEU A 53 5.64 -22.90 3.33
C LEU A 53 4.85 -23.25 2.07
N LEU A 54 4.00 -22.34 1.59
CA LEU A 54 3.28 -22.50 0.31
C LEU A 54 4.25 -22.71 -0.85
N ASN A 55 5.35 -21.96 -0.87
CA ASN A 55 6.38 -22.07 -1.89
C ASN A 55 7.08 -23.44 -1.90
N VAL A 56 7.18 -24.12 -0.76
CA VAL A 56 7.84 -25.44 -0.65
C VAL A 56 6.86 -26.61 -0.82
N ILE A 57 5.63 -26.47 -0.32
CA ILE A 57 4.65 -27.57 -0.27
C ILE A 57 3.88 -27.71 -1.59
N LEU A 58 3.55 -26.62 -2.28
CA LEU A 58 2.77 -26.70 -3.53
C LEU A 58 3.53 -27.37 -4.71
N PRO A 59 4.84 -27.15 -4.92
CA PRO A 59 5.58 -27.87 -5.95
C PRO A 59 5.64 -29.40 -5.74
N LEU A 60 5.48 -29.85 -4.48
CA LEU A 60 5.39 -31.28 -4.15
C LEU A 60 4.03 -31.89 -4.51
N PHE A 61 2.96 -31.10 -4.55
CA PHE A 61 1.60 -31.55 -4.91
C PHE A 61 1.22 -31.30 -6.37
N ILE A 62 1.81 -30.29 -7.03
CA ILE A 62 1.47 -29.87 -8.40
C ILE A 62 2.76 -29.71 -9.21
N LYS A 63 3.02 -30.65 -10.13
CA LYS A 63 4.14 -30.55 -11.08
C LYS A 63 3.91 -29.36 -12.02
N GLY A 64 4.76 -28.32 -11.93
CA GLY A 64 4.68 -27.07 -12.71
C GLY A 64 4.69 -25.77 -11.89
N ALA A 65 4.86 -25.87 -10.57
CA ALA A 65 4.76 -24.76 -9.62
C ALA A 65 5.99 -23.83 -9.50
N ASP A 66 6.95 -23.87 -10.44
CA ASP A 66 8.08 -22.92 -10.47
C ASP A 66 7.62 -21.45 -10.59
N SER A 67 6.35 -21.23 -10.94
CA SER A 67 5.72 -19.94 -11.19
C SER A 67 5.01 -19.32 -9.97
N ILE A 68 4.91 -19.98 -8.80
CA ILE A 68 4.20 -19.39 -7.64
C ILE A 68 4.87 -18.10 -7.19
N PHE A 69 6.20 -18.07 -7.11
CA PHE A 69 6.92 -16.84 -6.81
C PHE A 69 6.56 -15.74 -7.82
N VAL A 70 6.50 -16.08 -9.11
CA VAL A 70 6.11 -15.14 -10.17
C VAL A 70 4.67 -14.66 -9.98
N TYR A 71 3.73 -15.54 -9.64
CA TYR A 71 2.34 -15.16 -9.39
C TYR A 71 2.17 -14.27 -8.15
N VAL A 72 2.80 -14.63 -7.03
CA VAL A 72 2.75 -13.85 -5.77
C VAL A 72 3.45 -12.51 -5.93
N TYR A 73 4.63 -12.52 -6.57
CA TYR A 73 5.38 -11.31 -6.90
C TYR A 73 4.54 -10.39 -7.78
N SER A 74 4.00 -10.91 -8.88
CA SER A 74 3.21 -10.12 -9.82
C SER A 74 1.97 -9.55 -9.12
N ALA A 75 1.25 -10.35 -8.32
CA ALA A 75 0.08 -9.92 -7.55
C ALA A 75 0.40 -8.80 -6.53
N SER A 76 1.64 -8.70 -6.07
CA SER A 76 2.09 -7.67 -5.12
C SER A 76 2.40 -6.32 -5.78
N ILE A 77 2.61 -6.29 -7.10
CA ILE A 77 2.97 -5.06 -7.84
C ILE A 77 1.84 -4.03 -7.76
N LEU A 78 0.59 -4.45 -7.98
CA LEU A 78 -0.54 -3.53 -8.01
C LEU A 78 -0.81 -2.86 -6.64
N PRO A 79 -0.93 -3.60 -5.53
CA PRO A 79 -1.01 -2.98 -4.21
C PRO A 79 0.18 -2.06 -3.91
N GLY A 80 1.37 -2.39 -4.39
CA GLY A 80 2.57 -1.56 -4.28
C GLY A 80 2.50 -0.24 -5.09
N MET A 81 1.71 -0.19 -6.17
CA MET A 81 1.49 1.02 -6.98
C MET A 81 0.52 2.00 -6.33
N VAL A 82 -0.39 1.53 -5.46
CA VAL A 82 -1.43 2.37 -4.83
C VAL A 82 -0.86 3.53 -4.00
N PRO A 83 0.15 3.33 -3.12
CA PRO A 83 0.77 4.43 -2.39
C PRO A 83 1.33 5.52 -3.30
N TRP A 84 1.87 5.17 -4.48
CA TRP A 84 2.41 6.17 -5.40
C TRP A 84 1.32 7.08 -5.98
N PHE A 85 0.18 6.50 -6.37
CA PHE A 85 -0.99 7.29 -6.75
C PHE A 85 -1.48 8.16 -5.59
N MET A 86 -1.53 7.63 -4.37
CA MET A 86 -1.93 8.38 -3.19
C MET A 86 -0.98 9.55 -2.89
N ILE A 87 0.34 9.36 -3.05
CA ILE A 87 1.34 10.42 -2.89
C ILE A 87 1.09 11.53 -3.92
N LEU A 88 0.91 11.18 -5.20
CA LEU A 88 0.66 12.16 -6.27
C LEU A 88 -0.63 12.96 -6.03
N ILE A 89 -1.72 12.27 -5.66
CA ILE A 89 -3.01 12.90 -5.37
C ILE A 89 -2.90 13.79 -4.13
N SER A 90 -2.26 13.31 -3.06
CA SER A 90 -2.05 14.07 -1.83
C SER A 90 -1.22 15.32 -2.11
N HIS A 91 -0.18 15.21 -2.93
CA HIS A 91 0.67 16.35 -3.32
C HIS A 91 -0.12 17.39 -4.13
N LEU A 92 -0.94 16.96 -5.10
CA LEU A 92 -1.84 17.85 -5.84
C LEU A 92 -2.88 18.53 -4.92
N ARG A 93 -3.47 17.79 -3.99
CA ARG A 93 -4.45 18.32 -3.03
C ARG A 93 -3.81 19.31 -2.07
N PHE A 94 -2.62 19.00 -1.54
CA PHE A 94 -1.86 19.90 -0.67
C PHE A 94 -1.61 21.23 -1.35
N ARG A 95 -1.17 21.18 -2.63
CA ARG A 95 -0.92 22.38 -3.43
C ARG A 95 -2.16 23.22 -3.73
N LYS A 96 -3.33 22.57 -3.84
CA LYS A 96 -4.61 23.26 -4.03
C LYS A 96 -5.14 23.92 -2.76
N HIS A 97 -4.95 23.30 -1.60
CA HIS A 97 -5.53 23.77 -0.32
C HIS A 97 -4.61 24.68 0.49
N HIS A 98 -3.30 24.61 0.30
CA HIS A 98 -2.32 25.42 1.04
C HIS A 98 -1.44 26.27 0.10
N PRO A 99 -2.04 27.10 -0.79
CA PRO A 99 -1.26 27.89 -1.75
C PRO A 99 -0.35 28.93 -1.07
N GLU A 100 -0.66 29.34 0.17
CA GLU A 100 0.14 30.32 0.93
C GLU A 100 1.39 29.69 1.55
N GLU A 101 1.31 28.48 2.10
CA GLU A 101 2.47 27.76 2.65
C GLU A 101 3.48 27.36 1.55
N LEU A 102 3.00 27.15 0.33
CA LEU A 102 3.88 26.88 -0.83
C LEU A 102 4.76 28.07 -1.23
N LYS A 103 4.38 29.31 -0.89
CA LYS A 103 5.18 30.49 -1.24
C LYS A 103 6.50 30.52 -0.47
N GLY A 104 6.48 30.10 0.80
CA GLY A 104 7.63 30.10 1.72
C GLY A 104 8.37 28.77 1.88
N HIS A 105 7.93 27.69 1.22
CA HIS A 105 8.54 26.37 1.44
C HIS A 105 9.98 26.30 0.87
N PRO A 106 10.98 25.85 1.66
CA PRO A 106 12.40 25.83 1.26
C PRO A 106 12.71 24.82 0.16
N PHE A 107 11.88 23.77 0.03
CA PHE A 107 12.01 22.77 -1.02
C PHE A 107 10.84 22.87 -1.99
N LYS A 108 11.09 23.45 -3.17
CA LYS A 108 10.12 23.52 -4.28
C LYS A 108 10.51 22.50 -5.33
N MET A 109 9.58 21.61 -5.67
CA MET A 109 9.82 20.56 -6.65
C MET A 109 10.01 21.18 -8.05
N PRO A 110 11.09 20.84 -8.79
CA PRO A 110 11.27 21.33 -10.15
C PRO A 110 10.12 20.80 -11.04
N GLY A 111 9.43 21.72 -11.73
CA GLY A 111 8.27 21.42 -12.58
C GLY A 111 6.92 21.37 -11.85
N GLY A 112 6.88 21.49 -10.52
CA GLY A 112 5.64 21.67 -9.75
C GLY A 112 4.54 20.64 -10.06
N ALA A 113 3.32 21.12 -10.35
CA ALA A 113 2.18 20.24 -10.65
C ALA A 113 2.30 19.51 -12.00
N ILE A 114 3.08 20.03 -12.95
CA ILE A 114 3.25 19.41 -14.27
C ILE A 114 3.92 18.06 -14.11
N THR A 115 4.98 17.99 -13.30
CA THR A 115 5.68 16.73 -12.99
C THR A 115 4.74 15.69 -12.41
N ASN A 116 3.83 16.07 -11.48
CA ASN A 116 2.84 15.14 -10.94
C ASN A 116 1.91 14.57 -12.02
N TYR A 117 1.41 15.41 -12.94
CA TYR A 117 0.53 14.97 -14.01
C TYR A 117 1.26 14.06 -15.00
N VAL A 118 2.52 14.38 -15.34
CA VAL A 118 3.36 13.53 -16.19
C VAL A 118 3.62 12.17 -15.53
N THR A 119 3.95 12.14 -14.23
CA THR A 119 4.14 10.88 -13.50
C THR A 119 2.84 10.09 -13.40
N MET A 120 1.70 10.75 -13.19
CA MET A 120 0.40 10.09 -13.16
C MET A 120 0.03 9.48 -14.52
N ALA A 121 0.27 10.21 -15.61
CA ALA A 121 0.09 9.71 -16.97
C ALA A 121 1.03 8.52 -17.26
N PHE A 122 2.28 8.59 -16.81
CA PHE A 122 3.23 7.49 -16.93
C PHE A 122 2.77 6.24 -16.19
N PHE A 123 2.26 6.36 -14.95
CA PHE A 123 1.71 5.19 -14.24
C PHE A 123 0.47 4.60 -14.92
N ILE A 124 -0.41 5.44 -15.48
CA ILE A 124 -1.56 4.95 -16.26
C ILE A 124 -1.07 4.20 -17.50
N MET A 125 -0.05 4.72 -18.19
CA MET A 125 0.57 4.04 -19.34
C MET A 125 1.16 2.69 -18.94
N VAL A 126 1.85 2.60 -17.80
CA VAL A 126 2.38 1.34 -17.26
C VAL A 126 1.25 0.35 -16.96
N LEU A 127 0.16 0.79 -16.35
CA LEU A 127 -1.01 -0.07 -16.09
C LEU A 127 -1.63 -0.60 -17.38
N ILE A 128 -1.72 0.23 -18.42
CA ILE A 128 -2.19 -0.19 -19.75
C ILE A 128 -1.21 -1.19 -20.36
N GLY A 129 0.11 -0.95 -20.25
CA GLY A 129 1.14 -1.90 -20.68
C GLY A 129 1.03 -3.26 -19.99
N MET A 130 0.74 -3.27 -18.69
CA MET A 130 0.53 -4.49 -17.91
C MET A 130 -0.71 -5.28 -18.33
N LEU A 131 -1.67 -4.68 -19.04
CA LEU A 131 -2.84 -5.39 -19.59
C LEU A 131 -2.52 -6.21 -20.84
N PHE A 132 -1.40 -5.95 -21.52
CA PHE A 132 -1.02 -6.70 -22.72
C PHE A 132 -0.24 -7.98 -22.42
N ASN A 133 0.33 -8.11 -21.21
CA ASN A 133 1.11 -9.27 -20.82
C ASN A 133 0.31 -10.19 -19.87
N LYS A 134 0.15 -11.46 -20.25
CA LYS A 134 -0.69 -12.43 -19.53
C LYS A 134 -0.28 -12.64 -18.07
N GLU A 135 1.01 -12.52 -17.74
CA GLU A 135 1.51 -12.67 -16.37
C GLU A 135 1.10 -11.47 -15.48
N THR A 136 1.11 -10.27 -16.06
CA THR A 136 0.78 -9.04 -15.34
C THR A 136 -0.72 -8.75 -15.32
N VAL A 137 -1.49 -9.21 -16.31
CA VAL A 137 -2.96 -9.08 -16.34
C VAL A 137 -3.60 -9.69 -15.10
N VAL A 138 -3.17 -10.89 -14.70
CA VAL A 138 -3.67 -11.56 -13.49
C VAL A 138 -3.50 -10.66 -12.27
N SER A 139 -2.37 -9.97 -12.20
CA SER A 139 -2.04 -9.04 -11.12
C SER A 139 -2.89 -7.78 -11.15
N VAL A 140 -3.18 -7.28 -12.36
CA VAL A 140 -4.06 -6.13 -12.55
C VAL A 140 -5.49 -6.45 -12.08
N VAL A 141 -6.01 -7.61 -12.44
CA VAL A 141 -7.35 -8.06 -12.03
C VAL A 141 -7.43 -8.22 -10.51
N ILE A 142 -6.46 -8.91 -9.90
CA ILE A 142 -6.40 -9.11 -8.44
C ILE A 142 -6.33 -7.77 -7.71
N GLY A 143 -5.48 -6.84 -8.18
CA GLY A 143 -5.36 -5.53 -7.53
C GLY A 143 -6.60 -4.66 -7.70
N ILE A 144 -7.32 -4.73 -8.83
CA ILE A 144 -8.62 -4.05 -8.98
C ILE A 144 -9.64 -4.61 -8.00
N ILE A 145 -9.75 -5.94 -7.90
CA ILE A 145 -10.65 -6.60 -6.93
C ILE A 145 -10.29 -6.17 -5.50
N PHE A 146 -8.99 -6.15 -5.16
CA PHE A 146 -8.51 -5.70 -3.87
C PHE A 146 -8.86 -4.23 -3.59
N LEU A 147 -8.66 -3.34 -4.57
CA LEU A 147 -9.03 -1.92 -4.46
C LEU A 147 -10.53 -1.72 -4.27
N LEU A 148 -11.36 -2.48 -5.01
CA LEU A 148 -12.81 -2.45 -4.85
C LEU A 148 -13.22 -2.94 -3.46
N LEU A 149 -12.62 -4.03 -2.98
CA LEU A 149 -12.88 -4.57 -1.65
C LEU A 149 -12.45 -3.58 -0.56
N MET A 150 -11.29 -2.96 -0.69
CA MET A 150 -10.82 -1.92 0.24
C MET A 150 -11.71 -0.68 0.23
N THR A 151 -12.16 -0.25 -0.96
CA THR A 151 -13.10 0.87 -1.10
C THR A 151 -14.44 0.54 -0.45
N ALA A 152 -14.97 -0.66 -0.70
CA ALA A 152 -16.19 -1.14 -0.06
C ALA A 152 -16.04 -1.21 1.46
N PHE A 153 -14.94 -1.77 1.97
CA PHE A 153 -14.64 -1.80 3.41
C PHE A 153 -14.58 -0.40 4.02
N TYR A 154 -13.93 0.56 3.34
CA TYR A 154 -13.86 1.96 3.76
C TYR A 154 -15.25 2.60 3.88
N PHE A 155 -16.14 2.35 2.91
CA PHE A 155 -17.53 2.84 2.94
C PHE A 155 -18.37 2.14 4.01
N ILE A 156 -18.26 0.82 4.16
CA ILE A 156 -18.99 0.03 5.16
C ILE A 156 -18.61 0.45 6.59
N LYS A 157 -17.31 0.68 6.85
CA LYS A 157 -16.86 1.18 8.16
C LYS A 157 -17.13 2.68 8.38
N GLY A 158 -17.70 3.39 7.41
CA GLY A 158 -18.13 4.77 7.57
C GLY A 158 -16.99 5.78 7.73
N TYR A 159 -15.76 5.45 7.34
CA TYR A 159 -14.62 6.37 7.44
C TYR A 159 -14.77 7.65 6.60
N HIS A 160 -15.67 7.64 5.62
CA HIS A 160 -16.10 8.84 4.89
C HIS A 160 -16.73 9.92 5.80
N LYS A 161 -17.28 9.54 6.97
CA LYS A 161 -17.89 10.46 7.93
C LYS A 161 -16.88 11.10 8.91
N LEU A 162 -15.72 10.50 9.15
CA LEU A 162 -14.70 11.10 10.03
C LEU A 162 -14.00 12.31 9.40
N SER A 163 -13.75 12.27 8.08
CA SER A 163 -13.17 13.40 7.35
C SER A 163 -14.02 14.68 7.41
N LYS A 164 -15.32 14.59 7.72
CA LYS A 164 -16.23 15.74 7.78
C LYS A 164 -16.27 16.39 9.18
N ASN A 165 -15.87 15.66 10.23
CA ASN A 165 -15.87 16.15 11.61
C ASN A 165 -14.52 16.72 12.06
N GLU A 166 -13.41 16.42 11.38
CA GLU A 166 -12.09 17.04 11.63
C GLU A 166 -11.90 18.38 10.89
N GLN A 167 -12.92 18.82 10.12
CA GLN A 167 -12.95 20.12 9.44
C GLN A 167 -13.99 21.11 10.03
N LEU A 168 -14.55 20.78 11.20
CA LEU A 168 -15.38 21.67 12.03
C LEU A 168 -14.65 21.94 13.34
#